data_AF-A0A915ZK77-F1
#
_entry.id   AF-A0A915ZK77-F1
#
_cell.length_a   1.000
_cell.length_b   1.000
_cell.length_c   1.000
_cell.angle_alpha   90.00
_cell.angle_beta   90.00
_cell.angle_gamma   90.00
#
_symmetry.space_group_name_H-M   'P 1'
#
loop_
_entity.id
_entity.type
_entity.pdbx_description
1 polymer ?
#
loop_
_entity_poly.entity_id
_entity_poly.type
_entity_poly.pdbx_seq_one_letter_code
_entity_poly.pdbx_strand_id
1 'polypeptide(L)'
;MPKKHELTEFERGEIIGLWKGGHSERNISEILDFPKTTIYDTITDYKNSEKISAASRSGRPPKLAERDIRRIVRIVKEDRQQSLDEITKKFNDGLPSPVCNSTIKHILHSEGYFGRAGKRKPFVSEANRKKRMMHTTGFWKYYR
;
A
#
# COMPACT_ATOMS: atom_id res chain seq x y z
N MET A 1 17.42 22.13 -19.24
CA MET A 1 16.06 22.09 -19.81
C MET A 1 15.17 21.27 -18.88
N PRO A 2 13.92 21.67 -18.61
CA PRO A 2 13.00 20.85 -17.82
C PRO A 2 12.78 19.53 -18.56
N LYS A 3 12.80 18.40 -17.84
CA LYS A 3 12.54 17.08 -18.43
C LYS A 3 11.09 17.06 -18.96
N LYS A 4 10.92 16.71 -20.23
CA LYS A 4 9.61 16.44 -20.83
C LYS A 4 8.96 15.21 -20.16
N HIS A 5 7.67 15.05 -20.40
CA HIS A 5 6.86 13.92 -19.94
C HIS A 5 7.52 12.57 -20.26
N GLU A 6 7.22 11.56 -19.43
CA GLU A 6 7.64 10.19 -19.69
C GLU A 6 6.86 9.62 -20.89
N LEU A 7 7.54 8.83 -21.74
CA LEU A 7 6.88 8.13 -22.84
C LEU A 7 5.82 7.17 -22.28
N THR A 8 4.67 7.17 -22.94
CA THR A 8 3.62 6.20 -22.72
C THR A 8 4.07 4.80 -23.16
N GLU A 9 3.39 3.76 -22.67
CA GLU A 9 3.67 2.39 -23.07
C GLU A 9 3.45 2.17 -24.57
N PHE A 10 2.48 2.88 -25.16
CA PHE A 10 2.20 2.83 -26.59
C PHE A 10 3.37 3.42 -27.41
N GLU A 11 3.83 4.62 -27.08
CA GLU A 11 4.96 5.27 -27.78
C GLU A 11 6.25 4.44 -27.66
N ARG A 12 6.50 3.83 -26.49
CA ARG A 12 7.62 2.88 -26.31
C ARG A 12 7.44 1.65 -27.20
N GLY A 13 6.21 1.15 -27.32
CA GLY A 13 5.84 0.06 -28.22
C GLY A 13 6.11 0.39 -29.68
N GLU A 14 5.76 1.58 -30.14
CA GLU A 14 6.03 2.04 -31.51
C GLU A 14 7.53 2.11 -31.82
N ILE A 15 8.32 2.66 -30.89
CA ILE A 15 9.80 2.71 -31.00
C ILE A 15 10.38 1.30 -31.13
N ILE A 16 9.97 0.38 -30.25
CA ILE A 16 10.47 -1.00 -30.25
C ILE A 16 10.02 -1.75 -31.50
N GLY A 17 8.79 -1.51 -31.97
CA GLY A 17 8.23 -2.09 -33.19
C GLY A 17 9.03 -1.69 -34.43
N LEU A 18 9.30 -0.39 -34.60
CA LEU A 18 10.11 0.12 -35.71
C LEU A 18 11.56 -0.38 -35.64
N TRP A 19 12.14 -0.44 -34.43
CA TRP A 19 13.48 -0.98 -34.25
C TRP A 19 13.56 -2.48 -34.63
N LYS A 20 12.58 -3.29 -34.21
CA LYS A 20 12.47 -4.70 -34.64
C LYS A 20 12.23 -4.84 -36.14
N GLY A 21 11.57 -3.86 -36.76
CA GLY A 21 11.40 -3.74 -38.21
C GLY A 21 12.68 -3.35 -38.97
N GLY A 22 13.82 -3.15 -38.29
CA GLY A 22 15.11 -2.86 -38.91
C GLY A 22 15.35 -1.37 -39.20
N HIS A 23 14.49 -0.47 -38.71
CA HIS A 23 14.71 0.96 -38.87
C HIS A 23 15.87 1.46 -37.98
N SER A 24 16.68 2.37 -38.51
CA SER A 24 17.76 3.02 -37.75
C SER A 24 17.18 3.97 -36.69
N GLU A 25 17.90 4.19 -35.58
CA GLU A 25 17.47 5.13 -34.53
C GLU A 25 17.20 6.55 -35.06
N ARG A 26 17.97 6.96 -36.07
CA ARG A 26 17.77 8.26 -36.74
C ARG A 26 16.45 8.30 -37.50
N ASN A 27 16.16 7.26 -38.27
CA ASN A 27 14.90 7.17 -39.01
C ASN A 27 13.72 7.13 -38.04
N ILE A 28 13.84 6.41 -36.92
CA ILE A 28 12.80 6.36 -35.87
C ILE A 28 12.58 7.75 -35.25
N SER A 29 13.65 8.49 -35.01
CA SER A 29 13.60 9.87 -34.49
C SER A 29 12.88 10.81 -35.45
N GLU A 30 13.12 10.68 -36.75
CA GLU A 30 12.45 11.46 -37.79
C GLU A 30 10.98 11.07 -37.96
N ILE A 31 10.62 9.79 -37.78
CA ILE A 31 9.24 9.29 -37.90
C ILE A 31 8.37 9.69 -36.70
N LEU A 32 8.88 9.50 -35.47
CA LEU A 32 8.10 9.68 -34.23
C LEU A 32 8.34 11.04 -33.55
N ASP A 33 9.22 11.89 -34.09
CA ASP A 33 9.62 13.19 -33.53
C ASP A 33 10.12 13.11 -32.07
N PHE A 34 10.74 11.98 -31.71
CA PHE A 34 11.39 11.81 -30.40
C PHE A 34 12.90 12.08 -30.49
N PRO A 35 13.52 12.66 -29.44
CA PRO A 35 14.97 12.82 -29.41
C PRO A 35 15.70 11.48 -29.53
N LYS A 36 16.78 11.45 -30.31
CA LYS A 36 17.61 10.24 -30.50
C LYS A 36 18.03 9.58 -29.18
N THR A 37 18.37 10.39 -28.16
CA THR A 37 18.74 9.88 -26.83
C THR A 37 17.62 9.08 -26.18
N THR A 38 16.38 9.54 -26.31
CA THR A 38 15.20 8.86 -25.74
C THR A 38 14.93 7.53 -26.45
N ILE A 39 15.12 7.49 -27.77
CA ILE A 39 14.99 6.25 -28.56
C ILE A 39 16.09 5.27 -28.15
N TYR A 40 17.34 5.72 -28.07
CA TYR A 40 18.47 4.91 -27.64
C TYR A 40 18.26 4.32 -26.23
N ASP A 41 17.85 5.15 -25.26
CA ASP A 41 17.58 4.71 -23.89
C ASP A 41 16.44 3.69 -23.87
N THR A 42 15.37 3.91 -24.63
CA THR A 42 14.22 2.99 -24.71
C THR A 42 14.60 1.62 -25.30
N ILE A 43 15.40 1.61 -26.37
CA ILE A 43 15.90 0.37 -26.99
C ILE A 43 16.85 -0.36 -26.03
N THR A 44 17.72 0.37 -25.34
CA THR A 44 18.67 -0.19 -24.37
C THR A 44 17.94 -0.80 -23.17
N ASP A 45 16.96 -0.09 -22.62
CA ASP A 45 16.07 -0.59 -21.57
C ASP A 45 15.35 -1.87 -22.00
N TYR A 46 14.84 -1.90 -23.25
CA TYR A 46 14.16 -3.06 -23.80
C TYR A 46 15.11 -4.26 -23.95
N LYS A 47 16.34 -4.06 -24.43
CA LYS A 47 17.35 -5.13 -24.53
C LYS A 47 17.70 -5.74 -23.17
N ASN A 48 17.71 -4.92 -22.11
CA ASN A 48 18.09 -5.37 -20.77
C ASN A 48 16.94 -6.04 -20.01
N SER A 49 15.71 -5.57 -20.21
CA SER A 49 14.55 -5.97 -19.38
C SER A 49 13.46 -6.73 -20.14
N GLU A 50 13.52 -6.74 -21.48
CA GLU A 50 12.50 -7.25 -22.41
C GLU A 50 11.09 -6.67 -22.19
N LYS A 51 10.99 -5.56 -21.45
CA LYS A 51 9.73 -4.90 -21.11
C LYS A 51 9.52 -3.64 -21.93
N ILE A 52 8.31 -3.46 -22.42
CA ILE A 52 7.86 -2.27 -23.14
C ILE A 52 7.54 -1.15 -22.14
N SER A 53 6.96 -1.50 -21.00
CA SER A 53 6.66 -0.57 -19.90
C SER A 53 7.93 0.00 -19.27
N ALA A 54 7.95 1.30 -18.99
CA ALA A 54 8.98 1.91 -18.15
C ALA A 54 8.97 1.31 -16.73
N ALA A 55 10.13 1.19 -16.11
CA ALA A 55 10.22 0.70 -14.74
C ALA A 55 9.54 1.67 -13.77
N SER A 56 8.72 1.13 -12.85
CA SER A 56 8.12 1.92 -11.79
C SER A 56 9.21 2.55 -10.92
N ARG A 57 9.08 3.85 -10.63
CA ARG A 57 9.98 4.53 -9.70
C ARG A 57 9.82 3.94 -8.29
N SER A 58 10.93 3.60 -7.64
CA SER A 58 10.93 3.02 -6.28
C SER A 58 10.39 3.95 -5.19
N GLY A 59 10.29 5.25 -5.49
CA GLY A 59 9.82 6.25 -4.54
C GLY A 59 10.80 6.47 -3.39
N ARG A 60 10.38 7.28 -2.40
CA ARG A 60 11.16 7.52 -1.19
C ARG A 60 10.90 6.39 -0.19
N PRO A 61 11.93 5.76 0.39
CA PRO A 61 11.71 4.76 1.43
C PRO A 61 11.00 5.38 2.66
N PRO A 62 10.14 4.62 3.34
CA PRO A 62 9.44 5.10 4.52
C PRO A 62 10.42 5.42 5.66
N LYS A 63 10.04 6.38 6.53
CA LYS A 63 10.87 6.78 7.70
C LYS A 63 11.05 5.64 8.71
N LEU A 64 10.08 4.74 8.81
CA LEU A 64 10.05 3.65 9.78
C LEU A 64 10.27 2.30 9.09
N ALA A 65 11.04 1.44 9.75
CA ALA A 65 11.32 0.09 9.26
C ALA A 65 10.20 -0.87 9.68
N GLU A 66 10.17 -2.08 9.10
CA GLU A 66 9.21 -3.13 9.47
C GLU A 66 9.29 -3.52 10.95
N ARG A 67 10.46 -3.40 11.57
CA ARG A 67 10.64 -3.62 13.02
C ARG A 67 9.86 -2.60 13.85
N ASP A 68 9.86 -1.36 13.42
CA ASP A 68 9.15 -0.27 14.10
C ASP A 68 7.64 -0.44 13.94
N ILE A 69 7.18 -0.82 12.74
CA ILE A 69 5.78 -1.15 12.49
C ILE A 69 5.32 -2.28 13.42
N ARG A 70 6.10 -3.36 13.55
CA ARG A 70 5.80 -4.45 14.50
C ARG A 70 5.76 -3.99 15.95
N ARG A 71 6.62 -3.05 16.36
CA ARG A 71 6.59 -2.45 17.70
C ARG A 71 5.30 -1.66 17.92
N ILE A 72 4.89 -0.84 16.95
CA ILE A 72 3.63 -0.08 17.01
C ILE A 72 2.43 -1.03 17.16
N VAL A 73 2.37 -2.08 16.35
CA VAL A 73 1.27 -3.07 16.40
C VAL A 73 1.23 -3.79 17.76
N ARG A 74 2.39 -4.07 18.37
CA ARG A 74 2.45 -4.66 19.71
C ARG A 74 1.85 -3.74 20.77
N ILE A 75 2.20 -2.46 20.77
CA ILE A 75 1.67 -1.45 21.71
C ILE A 75 0.13 -1.39 21.62
N VAL A 76 -0.43 -1.40 20.40
CA VAL A 76 -1.90 -1.37 20.20
C VAL A 76 -2.58 -2.67 20.65
N LYS A 77 -1.91 -3.81 20.55
CA LYS A 77 -2.45 -5.09 21.00
C LYS A 77 -2.46 -5.24 22.52
N GLU A 78 -1.51 -4.62 23.22
CA GLU A 78 -1.47 -4.60 24.68
C GLU A 78 -2.68 -3.86 25.27
N ASP A 79 -3.05 -2.72 24.68
CA ASP A 79 -4.22 -1.96 25.07
C ASP A 79 -4.92 -1.33 23.86
N ARG A 80 -6.15 -1.81 23.61
CA ARG A 80 -6.94 -1.43 22.44
C ARG A 80 -7.72 -0.12 22.61
N GLN A 81 -7.79 0.43 23.83
CA GLN A 81 -8.53 1.66 24.12
C GLN A 81 -7.65 2.91 24.15
N GLN A 82 -6.34 2.76 23.91
CA GLN A 82 -5.39 3.87 23.97
C GLN A 82 -5.69 4.93 22.92
N SER A 83 -5.49 6.17 23.34
CA SER A 83 -5.50 7.30 22.42
C SER A 83 -4.28 7.25 21.49
N LEU A 84 -4.40 7.86 20.30
CA LEU A 84 -3.29 7.95 19.36
C LEU A 84 -2.07 8.68 19.97
N ASP A 85 -2.33 9.67 20.83
CA ASP A 85 -1.30 10.43 21.53
C ASP A 85 -0.51 9.56 22.51
N GLU A 86 -1.19 8.68 23.25
CA GLU A 86 -0.53 7.73 24.15
C GLU A 86 0.33 6.74 23.38
N ILE A 87 -0.20 6.19 22.28
CA ILE A 87 0.55 5.25 21.42
C ILE A 87 1.80 5.93 20.89
N THR A 88 1.69 7.19 20.46
CA THR A 88 2.81 7.96 19.91
C THR A 88 3.84 8.31 20.97
N LYS A 89 3.41 8.70 22.18
CA LYS A 89 4.30 8.91 23.33
C LYS A 89 5.06 7.63 23.69
N LYS A 90 4.37 6.49 23.83
CA LYS A 90 4.98 5.18 24.13
C LYS A 90 5.95 4.70 23.06
N PHE A 91 5.62 4.95 21.79
CA PHE A 91 6.49 4.56 20.69
C PHE A 91 7.75 5.45 20.63
N ASN A 92 7.59 6.75 20.82
CA ASN A 92 8.69 7.71 20.83
C ASN A 92 9.58 7.57 22.06
N ASP A 93 9.10 6.93 23.13
CA ASP A 93 9.91 6.67 24.31
C ASP A 93 11.15 5.84 23.94
N GLY A 94 12.31 6.39 24.27
CA GLY A 94 13.63 5.83 23.95
C GLY A 94 14.08 5.94 22.48
N LEU A 95 13.37 6.67 21.61
CA LEU A 95 13.81 6.87 20.20
C LEU A 95 14.59 8.17 20.01
N PRO A 96 15.71 8.15 19.25
CA PRO A 96 16.50 9.36 18.99
C PRO A 96 15.82 10.34 18.03
N SER A 97 14.92 9.86 17.16
CA SER A 97 14.13 10.70 16.26
C SER A 97 12.63 10.41 16.45
N PRO A 98 11.87 11.30 17.09
CA PRO A 98 10.45 11.09 17.30
C PRO A 98 9.66 11.15 15.97
N VAL A 99 8.50 10.50 15.97
CA VAL A 99 7.50 10.56 14.89
C VAL A 99 6.27 11.30 15.35
N CYS A 100 5.58 11.95 14.41
CA CYS A 100 4.32 12.63 14.67
C CYS A 100 3.14 11.65 14.63
N ASN A 101 2.03 12.07 15.26
CA ASN A 101 0.79 11.30 15.30
C ASN A 101 0.29 10.88 13.92
N SER A 102 0.42 11.75 12.91
CA SER A 102 -0.02 11.44 11.53
C SER A 102 0.72 10.24 10.96
N THR A 103 2.04 10.14 11.18
CA THR A 103 2.84 9.00 10.72
C THR A 103 2.37 7.70 11.37
N ILE A 104 2.14 7.70 12.69
CA ILE A 104 1.63 6.52 13.39
C ILE A 104 0.23 6.15 12.88
N LYS A 105 -0.66 7.13 12.69
CA LYS A 105 -2.00 6.91 12.15
C LYS A 105 -1.99 6.27 10.77
N HIS A 106 -1.13 6.75 9.86
CA HIS A 106 -1.00 6.16 8.53
C HIS A 106 -0.54 4.69 8.58
N ILE A 107 0.43 4.39 9.44
CA ILE A 107 0.91 3.02 9.65
C ILE A 107 -0.20 2.13 10.24
N LEU A 108 -0.92 2.62 11.25
CA LEU A 108 -2.03 1.87 11.82
C LEU A 108 -3.11 1.57 10.78
N HIS A 109 -3.44 2.54 9.94
CA HIS A 109 -4.41 2.33 8.85
C HIS A 109 -3.90 1.32 7.80
N SER A 110 -2.61 1.35 7.43
CA SER A 110 -2.06 0.34 6.51
C SER A 110 -2.05 -1.06 7.11
N GLU A 111 -1.87 -1.17 8.43
CA GLU A 111 -1.98 -2.42 9.20
C GLU A 111 -3.45 -2.82 9.52
N GLY A 112 -4.44 -2.05 9.06
CA GLY A 112 -5.86 -2.35 9.22
C GLY A 112 -6.48 -1.94 10.57
N TYR A 113 -5.76 -1.18 11.40
CA TYR A 113 -6.28 -0.62 12.65
C TYR A 113 -6.93 0.73 12.39
N PHE A 114 -8.21 0.84 12.73
CA PHE A 114 -8.97 2.08 12.60
C PHE A 114 -9.61 2.45 13.92
N GLY A 115 -9.65 3.76 14.22
CA GLY A 115 -10.47 4.28 15.31
C GLY A 115 -11.94 3.94 15.05
N ARG A 116 -12.52 3.11 15.92
CA ARG A 116 -13.94 2.72 15.88
C ARG A 116 -14.49 2.70 17.28
N ALA A 117 -15.66 3.32 17.47
CA ALA A 117 -16.37 3.22 18.74
C ALA A 117 -16.91 1.79 18.91
N GLY A 118 -16.51 1.12 20.00
CA GLY A 118 -17.08 -0.17 20.36
C GLY A 118 -18.57 -0.02 20.65
N LYS A 119 -19.43 -0.72 19.90
CA LYS A 119 -20.87 -0.73 20.21
C LYS A 119 -21.09 -1.50 21.51
N ARG A 120 -21.76 -0.87 22.48
CA ARG A 120 -22.24 -1.56 23.68
C ARG A 120 -23.28 -2.59 23.26
N LYS A 121 -23.17 -3.81 23.80
CA LYS A 121 -24.22 -4.82 23.62
C LYS A 121 -25.52 -4.26 24.22
N PRO A 122 -26.69 -4.43 23.56
CA PRO A 122 -27.95 -4.05 24.16
C PRO A 122 -28.16 -4.83 25.46
N PHE A 123 -28.75 -4.18 26.45
CA PHE A 123 -29.10 -4.85 27.69
C PHE A 123 -30.13 -5.94 27.42
N VAL A 124 -29.83 -7.17 27.82
CA VAL A 124 -30.75 -8.31 27.71
C VAL A 124 -31.15 -8.70 29.12
N SER A 125 -32.45 -8.59 29.42
CA SER A 125 -32.98 -9.04 30.71
C SER A 125 -32.64 -10.50 30.96
N GLU A 126 -32.52 -10.89 32.24
CA GLU A 126 -32.16 -12.26 32.58
C GLU A 126 -33.20 -13.28 32.04
N ALA A 127 -34.48 -12.93 32.07
CA ALA A 127 -35.55 -13.72 31.46
C ALA A 127 -35.33 -13.95 29.96
N ASN A 128 -35.00 -12.88 29.21
CA ASN A 128 -34.73 -12.99 27.77
C ASN A 128 -33.44 -13.75 27.48
N ARG A 129 -32.44 -13.67 28.37
CA ARG A 129 -31.19 -14.45 28.27
C ARG A 129 -31.47 -15.95 28.40
N LYS A 130 -32.29 -16.35 29.38
CA LYS A 130 -32.72 -17.75 29.58
C LYS A 130 -33.53 -18.27 28.39
N LYS A 131 -34.49 -17.48 27.88
CA LYS A 131 -35.27 -17.82 26.67
C LYS A 131 -34.37 -18.03 25.45
N ARG A 132 -33.41 -17.13 25.21
CA ARG A 132 -32.44 -17.27 24.10
C ARG A 132 -31.59 -18.53 24.24
N MET A 133 -31.10 -18.82 25.45
CA MET A 133 -30.26 -19.99 25.71
C MET A 133 -31.03 -21.31 25.55
N MET A 134 -32.27 -21.38 26.08
CA MET A 134 -33.18 -22.52 25.87
C MET A 134 -33.52 -22.73 24.39
N HIS A 135 -33.78 -21.66 23.65
CA HIS A 135 -34.03 -21.77 22.21
C HIS A 135 -32.82 -22.37 21.48
N THR A 136 -31.60 -21.89 21.74
CA THR A 136 -30.40 -22.42 21.08
C THR A 136 -30.03 -23.85 21.47
N THR A 137 -30.32 -24.27 22.71
CA THR A 137 -29.98 -25.63 23.21
C THR A 137 -31.08 -26.65 22.97
N GLY A 138 -32.35 -26.23 22.94
CA GLY A 138 -33.51 -27.09 22.70
C GLY A 138 -33.80 -27.33 21.23
N PHE A 139 -33.59 -26.33 20.35
CA PHE A 139 -33.92 -26.45 18.93
C PHE A 139 -33.07 -27.49 18.21
N TRP A 140 -31.79 -27.65 18.57
CA TRP A 140 -30.91 -28.68 17.97
C TRP A 140 -31.12 -30.10 18.53
N LYS A 141 -31.93 -30.26 19.58
CA LYS A 141 -32.21 -31.57 20.19
C LYS A 141 -33.31 -32.36 19.47
N TYR A 142 -34.09 -31.68 18.61
CA TYR A 142 -35.21 -32.25 17.85
C TYR A 142 -34.91 -32.49 16.36
N TYR A 143 -33.75 -32.07 15.87
CA TYR A 143 -33.35 -32.19 14.45
C TYR A 143 -32.06 -33.01 14.25
N ARG A 144 -31.71 -33.91 15.19
CA ARG A 144 -30.65 -34.91 15.02
C ARG A 144 -31.23 -36.30 15.17
#